data_AF-A0A3S0EE50-F1
#
_entry.id   AF-A0A3S0EE50-F1
#
_cell.length_a   1.000
_cell.length_b   1.000
_cell.length_c   1.000
_cell.angle_alpha   90.00
_cell.angle_beta   90.00
_cell.angle_gamma   90.00
#
_symmetry.space_group_name_H-M   'P 1'
#
loop_
_entity.id
_entity.type
_entity.pdbx_description
1 polymer ?
#
loop_
_entity_poly.entity_id
_entity_poly.type
_entity_poly.pdbx_seq_one_letter_code
_entity_poly.pdbx_strand_id
1 'polypeptide(L)'
;MKLEHSEKSVAQQGSSAAAPLLSRRKLIKTGLAGAPVLMALKSVPALAAECKRPSGFSASGNLSRNGTTPCTPKVNGVSFWTTYATQNPTDTTLDKLFNEVFSSTVTKSFREILSSGSSIQRKIVAAWLSANVGSTSLFSADEVKKMWDTGVVANAYQPTLGVTWNAAQVETYLDYVLLP
;
A
#
# COMPACT_ATOMS: atom_id res chain seq x y z
N MET A 1 -31.88 -3.30 47.55
CA MET A 1 -32.90 -3.96 46.71
C MET A 1 -33.41 -2.94 45.72
N LYS A 2 -33.64 -3.42 44.50
CA LYS A 2 -34.00 -2.73 43.26
C LYS A 2 -35.40 -2.10 43.34
N LEU A 3 -35.62 -1.03 42.56
CA LEU A 3 -36.87 -0.53 41.93
C LEU A 3 -36.75 1.01 41.80
N GLU A 4 -36.22 1.54 40.69
CA GLU A 4 -36.91 1.86 39.42
C GLU A 4 -37.58 3.26 39.39
N HIS A 5 -37.48 3.88 38.22
CA HIS A 5 -37.78 5.27 37.82
C HIS A 5 -39.19 5.76 38.22
N SER A 6 -39.31 7.08 38.46
CA SER A 6 -40.54 7.79 38.08
C SER A 6 -40.28 9.24 37.69
N GLU A 7 -40.63 9.51 36.45
CA GLU A 7 -40.59 10.72 35.65
C GLU A 7 -41.59 11.77 36.19
N LYS A 8 -41.15 13.02 36.38
CA LYS A 8 -42.07 14.12 36.70
C LYS A 8 -42.62 14.69 35.40
N SER A 9 -43.83 14.24 35.07
CA SER A 9 -44.69 14.83 34.05
C SER A 9 -45.20 16.20 34.49
N VAL A 10 -45.19 17.19 33.59
CA VAL A 10 -46.25 18.21 33.50
C VAL A 10 -46.66 18.28 32.04
N ALA A 11 -47.85 17.77 31.76
CA ALA A 11 -48.58 17.98 30.53
C ALA A 11 -49.73 18.98 30.78
N GLN A 12 -49.94 19.93 29.87
CA GLN A 12 -51.21 20.57 29.50
C GLN A 12 -50.88 21.73 28.52
N GLN A 13 -51.50 21.97 27.36
CA GLN A 13 -52.79 21.62 26.73
C GLN A 13 -52.56 21.54 25.20
N GLY A 14 -53.31 20.81 24.37
CA GLY A 14 -54.50 20.00 24.59
C GLY A 14 -55.04 19.37 23.29
N SER A 15 -56.02 18.49 23.48
CA SER A 15 -57.04 17.96 22.55
C SER A 15 -56.66 16.99 21.41
N SER A 16 -56.92 15.69 21.70
CA SER A 16 -57.70 14.67 20.94
C SER A 16 -57.71 14.70 19.40
N ALA A 17 -57.59 13.60 18.63
CA ALA A 17 -57.55 12.16 18.91
C ALA A 17 -57.09 11.38 17.64
N ALA A 18 -56.76 10.10 17.84
CA ALA A 18 -56.67 8.99 16.88
C ALA A 18 -55.40 8.85 15.98
N ALA A 19 -54.53 7.91 16.36
CA ALA A 19 -53.85 7.01 15.42
C ALA A 19 -54.78 5.81 15.14
N PRO A 20 -54.71 5.04 14.04
CA PRO A 20 -53.52 4.69 13.26
C PRO A 20 -53.72 4.64 11.73
N LEU A 21 -52.65 4.45 10.95
CA LEU A 21 -52.51 3.42 9.88
C LEU A 21 -51.28 3.70 9.01
N LEU A 22 -50.49 2.65 8.82
CA LEU A 22 -49.36 2.56 7.89
C LEU A 22 -49.78 2.95 6.46
N SER A 23 -49.10 3.93 5.84
CA SER A 23 -49.02 3.99 4.38
C SER A 23 -47.80 4.76 3.88
N ARG A 24 -47.22 4.21 2.82
CA ARG A 24 -45.92 4.50 2.22
C ARG A 24 -45.95 5.85 1.48
N ARG A 25 -44.79 6.51 1.43
CA ARG A 25 -44.37 7.51 0.41
C ARG A 25 -45.29 8.73 0.22
N LYS A 26 -44.94 9.85 0.86
CA LYS A 26 -45.24 11.20 0.33
C LYS A 26 -44.04 12.13 0.49
N LEU A 27 -43.04 11.87 -0.35
CA LEU A 27 -42.02 12.84 -0.74
C LEU A 27 -42.38 13.20 -2.20
N ILE A 28 -43.36 14.09 -2.37
CA ILE A 28 -43.85 14.58 -3.67
C ILE A 28 -43.71 16.09 -3.62
N LYS A 29 -42.66 16.61 -4.26
CA LYS A 29 -42.69 17.25 -5.59
C LYS A 29 -43.43 18.58 -5.59
N THR A 30 -42.65 19.64 -5.38
CA THR A 30 -42.80 21.00 -5.90
C THR A 30 -41.41 21.62 -5.69
N GLY A 31 -40.67 22.23 -6.60
CA GLY A 31 -40.72 22.50 -8.02
C GLY A 31 -39.30 23.01 -8.37
N LEU A 32 -38.85 22.81 -9.61
CA LEU A 32 -37.54 23.26 -10.09
C LEU A 32 -37.30 24.75 -9.80
N ALA A 33 -36.26 25.09 -9.03
CA ALA A 33 -35.33 26.20 -9.29
C ALA A 33 -34.33 26.30 -8.12
N GLY A 34 -33.16 25.68 -8.25
CA GLY A 34 -32.08 25.79 -7.27
C GLY A 34 -31.47 24.44 -6.97
N ALA A 35 -30.72 23.90 -7.93
CA ALA A 35 -29.88 22.73 -7.69
C ALA A 35 -29.03 22.99 -6.43
N PRO A 36 -28.97 22.07 -5.44
CA PRO A 36 -27.92 22.13 -4.46
C PRO A 36 -26.62 22.02 -5.27
N VAL A 37 -25.86 23.11 -5.32
CA VAL A 37 -24.52 23.10 -5.88
C VAL A 37 -23.74 22.13 -5.00
N LEU A 38 -23.67 20.88 -5.42
CA LEU A 38 -22.72 19.92 -4.90
C LEU A 38 -21.37 20.53 -5.26
N MET A 39 -20.77 21.26 -4.31
CA MET A 39 -19.38 21.64 -4.37
C MET A 39 -18.59 20.33 -4.32
N ALA A 40 -18.40 19.72 -5.50
CA ALA A 40 -17.35 18.76 -5.70
C ALA A 40 -16.04 19.55 -5.58
N LEU A 41 -15.57 19.71 -4.34
CA LEU A 41 -14.22 20.15 -4.09
C LEU A 41 -13.35 19.05 -4.70
N LYS A 42 -12.94 19.26 -5.95
CA LYS A 42 -11.82 18.59 -6.59
C LYS A 42 -10.61 18.95 -5.74
N SER A 43 -10.46 18.31 -4.59
CA SER A 43 -9.21 18.26 -3.87
C SER A 43 -8.30 17.43 -4.74
N VAL A 44 -7.55 18.11 -5.61
CA VAL A 44 -6.31 17.52 -6.11
C VAL A 44 -5.46 17.42 -4.84
N PRO A 45 -5.22 16.22 -4.27
CA PRO A 45 -4.28 16.12 -3.17
C PRO A 45 -2.99 16.78 -3.65
N ALA A 46 -2.45 17.70 -2.84
CA ALA A 46 -1.23 18.40 -3.18
C ALA A 46 -0.21 17.37 -3.64
N LEU A 47 0.21 17.50 -4.90
CA LEU A 47 1.18 16.68 -5.58
C LEU A 47 2.45 16.55 -4.73
N ALA A 48 2.49 15.56 -3.85
CA ALA A 48 3.73 14.97 -3.40
C ALA A 48 4.03 13.84 -4.39
N ALA A 49 5.24 13.79 -4.93
CA ALA A 49 5.68 12.61 -5.65
C ALA A 49 5.56 11.41 -4.68
N GLU A 50 4.49 10.63 -4.84
CA GLU A 50 4.00 9.81 -3.73
C GLU A 50 4.70 8.47 -3.72
N CYS A 51 5.90 8.46 -3.14
CA CYS A 51 6.59 7.21 -2.87
C CYS A 51 5.82 6.43 -1.81
N LYS A 52 5.03 5.45 -2.27
CA LYS A 52 4.17 4.65 -1.42
C LYS A 52 5.02 3.61 -0.68
N ARG A 53 5.03 3.67 0.65
CA ARG A 53 5.50 2.55 1.49
C ARG A 53 4.64 1.31 1.22
N PRO A 54 5.11 0.09 1.54
CA PRO A 54 4.34 -1.13 1.29
C PRO A 54 2.92 -1.08 1.86
N SER A 55 2.79 -0.52 3.06
CA SER A 55 1.51 -0.29 3.73
C SER A 55 0.60 0.68 2.96
N GLY A 56 1.18 1.79 2.48
CA GLY A 56 0.45 2.76 1.68
C GLY A 56 0.02 2.23 0.31
N PHE A 57 0.77 1.30 -0.28
CA PHE A 57 0.42 0.67 -1.56
C PHE A 57 -0.82 -0.22 -1.42
N SER A 58 -1.00 -0.84 -0.26
CA SER A 58 -2.20 -1.62 0.05
C SER A 58 -3.41 -0.75 0.39
N ALA A 59 -3.19 0.39 1.05
CA ALA A 59 -4.26 1.26 1.52
C ALA A 59 -4.87 2.15 0.41
N SER A 60 -4.09 2.51 -0.62
CA SER A 60 -4.63 3.31 -1.73
C SER A 60 -5.31 2.43 -2.76
N GLY A 61 -6.63 2.25 -2.62
CA GLY A 61 -7.48 1.58 -3.62
C GLY A 61 -7.58 2.29 -4.99
N ASN A 62 -6.78 3.34 -5.21
CA ASN A 62 -6.66 4.02 -6.49
C ASN A 62 -5.29 3.70 -7.10
N LEU A 63 -5.23 2.61 -7.88
CA LEU A 63 -4.10 2.26 -8.75
C LEU A 63 -4.03 3.14 -10.01
N SER A 64 -4.77 4.26 -10.06
CA SER A 64 -4.75 5.16 -11.21
C SER A 64 -3.37 5.79 -11.34
N ARG A 65 -2.64 5.31 -12.34
CA ARG A 65 -1.40 5.90 -12.83
C ARG A 65 -1.76 7.19 -13.56
N ASN A 66 -2.07 8.25 -12.82
CA ASN A 66 -2.05 9.58 -13.42
C ASN A 66 -0.60 9.83 -13.84
N GLY A 67 -0.35 10.20 -15.10
CA GLY A 67 0.94 10.17 -15.81
C GLY A 67 2.07 11.06 -15.27
N THR A 68 2.16 11.26 -13.97
CA THR A 68 3.23 11.93 -13.24
C THR A 68 4.04 10.89 -12.46
N THR A 69 5.32 10.85 -12.80
CA THR A 69 6.48 10.15 -12.23
C THR A 69 6.20 9.15 -11.09
N PRO A 70 6.40 7.84 -11.30
CA PRO A 70 6.34 6.85 -10.23
C PRO A 70 7.41 7.20 -9.20
N CYS A 71 7.04 7.42 -7.94
CA CYS A 71 7.91 7.65 -6.77
C CYS A 71 9.11 8.60 -7.01
N THR A 72 9.13 9.83 -6.50
CA THR A 72 10.39 10.59 -6.42
C THR A 72 10.78 10.83 -4.96
N PRO A 73 11.89 10.25 -4.46
CA PRO A 73 12.91 9.50 -5.21
C PRO A 73 12.55 8.02 -5.44
N LYS A 74 12.83 7.52 -6.65
CA LYS A 74 12.90 6.08 -6.94
C LYS A 74 14.19 5.50 -6.37
N VAL A 75 14.19 4.19 -6.09
CA VAL A 75 15.38 3.49 -5.64
C VAL A 75 16.12 2.87 -6.84
N ASN A 76 17.43 2.68 -6.71
CA ASN A 76 18.25 2.15 -7.79
C ASN A 76 17.73 0.78 -8.27
N GLY A 77 17.52 0.67 -9.57
CA GLY A 77 16.96 -0.51 -10.23
C GLY A 77 17.97 -1.62 -10.48
N VAL A 78 17.48 -2.70 -11.09
CA VAL A 78 18.32 -3.84 -11.49
C VAL A 78 19.44 -3.39 -12.43
N SER A 79 19.11 -2.57 -13.44
CA SER A 79 20.07 -2.07 -14.44
C SER A 79 21.24 -1.29 -13.81
N PHE A 80 20.95 -0.46 -12.80
CA PHE A 80 21.98 0.25 -12.04
C PHE A 80 22.89 -0.72 -11.29
N TRP A 81 22.31 -1.68 -10.56
CA TRP A 81 23.09 -2.62 -9.75
C TRP A 81 23.90 -3.61 -10.59
N THR A 82 23.40 -4.00 -11.76
CA THR A 82 24.18 -4.80 -12.72
C THR A 82 25.40 -4.01 -13.21
N THR A 83 25.22 -2.73 -13.57
CA THR A 83 26.32 -1.86 -13.99
C THR A 83 27.31 -1.63 -12.84
N TYR A 84 26.80 -1.32 -11.65
CA TYR A 84 27.61 -1.13 -10.44
C TYR A 84 28.42 -2.38 -10.11
N ALA A 85 27.84 -3.57 -10.26
CA ALA A 85 28.55 -4.83 -10.07
C ALA A 85 29.71 -4.97 -11.06
N THR A 86 29.51 -4.67 -12.34
CA THR A 86 30.61 -4.74 -13.32
C THR A 86 31.74 -3.74 -13.03
N GLN A 87 31.40 -2.57 -12.49
CA GLN A 87 32.38 -1.52 -12.16
C GLN A 87 33.10 -1.77 -10.83
N ASN A 88 32.49 -2.52 -9.91
CA ASN A 88 33.02 -2.79 -8.57
C ASN A 88 33.21 -4.30 -8.36
N PRO A 89 34.26 -4.91 -8.94
CA PRO A 89 34.50 -6.34 -8.84
C PRO A 89 34.91 -6.81 -7.45
N THR A 90 35.41 -5.91 -6.59
CA THR A 90 35.93 -6.22 -5.25
C THR A 90 34.94 -5.92 -4.11
N ASP A 91 33.70 -5.53 -4.42
CA ASP A 91 32.69 -5.24 -3.41
C ASP A 91 32.14 -6.52 -2.79
N THR A 92 32.56 -6.80 -1.56
CA THR A 92 32.19 -8.01 -0.80
C THR A 92 30.71 -8.10 -0.48
N THR A 93 29.96 -7.00 -0.60
CA THR A 93 28.50 -7.00 -0.44
C THR A 93 27.80 -7.73 -1.58
N LEU A 94 28.37 -7.67 -2.79
CA LEU A 94 27.85 -8.34 -3.99
C LEU A 94 28.23 -9.82 -4.07
N ASP A 95 29.22 -10.23 -3.28
CA ASP A 95 29.69 -11.62 -3.19
C ASP A 95 28.92 -12.43 -2.14
N LYS A 96 28.08 -11.77 -1.34
CA LYS A 96 27.15 -12.44 -0.42
C LYS A 96 26.26 -13.42 -1.18
N LEU A 97 26.09 -14.60 -0.61
CA LEU A 97 25.23 -15.63 -1.17
C LEU A 97 23.76 -15.28 -0.93
N PHE A 98 22.92 -15.59 -1.91
CA PHE A 98 21.50 -15.28 -1.84
C PHE A 98 20.81 -16.00 -0.67
N ASN A 99 21.17 -17.26 -0.42
CA ASN A 99 20.65 -18.05 0.69
C ASN A 99 21.10 -17.60 2.09
N GLU A 100 22.18 -16.82 2.21
CA GLU A 100 22.63 -16.27 3.50
C GLU A 100 21.76 -15.09 3.94
N VAL A 101 21.18 -14.37 2.97
CA VAL A 101 20.40 -13.15 3.24
C VAL A 101 18.90 -13.41 3.14
N PHE A 102 18.50 -14.32 2.26
CA PHE A 102 17.12 -14.66 1.95
C PHE A 102 16.89 -16.15 2.13
N SER A 103 15.72 -16.55 2.64
CA SER A 103 15.36 -17.96 2.76
C SER A 103 15.19 -18.56 1.36
N SER A 104 16.22 -19.26 0.87
CA SER A 104 16.26 -19.84 -0.47
C SER A 104 17.24 -21.01 -0.53
N THR A 105 17.00 -21.93 -1.46
CA THR A 105 17.94 -23.00 -1.81
C THR A 105 19.02 -22.56 -2.81
N VAL A 106 18.94 -21.31 -3.29
CA VAL A 106 19.86 -20.78 -4.30
C VAL A 106 21.18 -20.34 -3.67
N THR A 107 22.26 -21.03 -4.02
CA THR A 107 23.62 -20.76 -3.52
C THR A 107 24.43 -19.81 -4.42
N LYS A 108 23.74 -19.02 -5.25
CA LYS A 108 24.39 -18.03 -6.13
C LYS A 108 24.68 -16.74 -5.36
N SER A 109 25.77 -16.07 -5.73
CA SER A 109 26.07 -14.72 -5.24
C SER A 109 25.08 -13.67 -5.78
N PHE A 110 24.96 -12.51 -5.12
CA PHE A 110 24.14 -11.42 -5.64
C PHE A 110 24.57 -10.96 -7.04
N ARG A 111 25.87 -10.95 -7.32
CA ARG A 111 26.42 -10.66 -8.65
C ARG A 111 25.87 -11.59 -9.73
N GLU A 112 25.84 -12.89 -9.47
CA GLU A 112 25.30 -13.88 -10.38
C GLU A 112 23.78 -13.80 -10.52
N ILE A 113 23.07 -13.49 -9.42
CA ILE A 113 21.62 -13.30 -9.43
C ILE A 113 21.24 -12.08 -10.28
N LEU A 114 21.94 -10.95 -10.13
CA LEU A 114 21.68 -9.75 -10.94
C LEU A 114 21.81 -10.03 -12.44
N SER A 115 22.70 -10.94 -12.83
CA SER A 115 22.97 -11.28 -14.23
C SER A 115 22.08 -12.41 -14.78
N SER A 116 21.83 -13.47 -13.98
CA SER A 116 21.23 -14.74 -14.44
C SER A 116 20.00 -15.19 -13.63
N GLY A 117 19.60 -14.43 -12.61
CA GLY A 117 18.47 -14.74 -11.75
C GLY A 117 17.11 -14.45 -12.41
N SER A 118 16.04 -14.95 -11.78
CA SER A 118 14.68 -14.65 -12.19
C SER A 118 14.36 -13.16 -12.05
N SER A 119 13.28 -12.68 -12.70
CA SER A 119 12.84 -11.28 -12.61
C SER A 119 12.72 -10.81 -11.16
N ILE A 120 12.00 -11.57 -10.33
CA ILE A 120 11.78 -11.25 -8.92
C ILE A 120 13.05 -11.34 -8.08
N GLN A 121 13.96 -12.29 -8.35
CA GLN A 121 15.25 -12.40 -7.65
C GLN A 121 16.14 -11.19 -7.94
N ARG A 122 16.18 -10.74 -9.20
CA ARG A 122 16.95 -9.55 -9.57
C ARG A 122 16.40 -8.30 -8.90
N LYS A 123 15.08 -8.13 -8.90
CA LYS A 123 14.39 -7.00 -8.28
C LYS A 123 14.58 -6.98 -6.75
N ILE A 124 14.49 -8.13 -6.07
CA ILE A 124 14.65 -8.18 -4.61
C ILE A 124 16.08 -7.89 -4.18
N VAL A 125 17.08 -8.39 -4.92
CA VAL A 125 18.49 -8.09 -4.65
C VAL A 125 18.77 -6.61 -4.86
N ALA A 126 18.28 -6.04 -5.97
CA ALA A 126 18.39 -4.60 -6.23
C ALA A 126 17.77 -3.75 -5.11
N ALA A 127 16.56 -4.11 -4.66
CA ALA A 127 15.89 -3.43 -3.54
C ALA A 127 16.69 -3.54 -2.23
N TRP A 128 17.21 -4.73 -1.92
CA TRP A 128 17.99 -4.94 -0.70
C TRP A 128 19.33 -4.19 -0.72
N LEU A 129 20.05 -4.20 -1.85
CA LEU A 129 21.27 -3.41 -2.02
C LEU A 129 20.99 -1.91 -1.87
N SER A 130 19.93 -1.41 -2.50
CA SER A 130 19.48 -0.02 -2.33
C SER A 130 19.14 0.33 -0.89
N ALA A 131 18.53 -0.58 -0.13
CA ALA A 131 18.23 -0.35 1.27
C ALA A 131 19.50 -0.33 2.16
N ASN A 132 20.57 -1.02 1.77
CA ASN A 132 21.83 -1.06 2.53
C ASN A 132 22.76 0.13 2.24
N VAL A 133 22.84 0.61 1.01
CA VAL A 133 23.82 1.65 0.63
C VAL A 133 23.39 3.06 1.05
N GLY A 134 22.09 3.28 1.32
CA GLY A 134 21.62 4.53 1.90
C GLY A 134 20.11 4.52 2.03
N SER A 135 19.62 4.70 3.25
CA SER A 135 18.22 4.57 3.67
C SER A 135 17.25 5.19 2.68
N THR A 136 16.68 4.34 1.83
CA THR A 136 15.45 4.68 1.14
C THR A 136 14.41 4.91 2.23
N SER A 137 13.71 6.04 2.21
CA SER A 137 12.63 6.29 3.16
C SER A 137 11.44 5.32 2.97
N LEU A 138 11.52 4.43 1.98
CA LEU A 138 10.45 3.57 1.50
C LEU A 138 10.41 2.22 2.20
N PHE A 139 11.57 1.60 2.36
CA PHE A 139 11.71 0.33 3.07
C PHE A 139 13.13 0.15 3.60
N SER A 140 13.22 -0.61 4.68
CA SER A 140 14.46 -1.10 5.29
C SER A 140 14.92 -2.43 4.67
N ALA A 141 16.18 -2.78 4.86
CA ALA A 141 16.72 -4.05 4.39
C ALA A 141 15.98 -5.26 5.00
N ASP A 142 15.52 -5.15 6.25
CA ASP A 142 14.74 -6.20 6.92
C ASP A 142 13.31 -6.32 6.38
N GLU A 143 12.70 -5.22 5.95
CA GLU A 143 11.41 -5.27 5.25
C GLU A 143 11.53 -5.99 3.90
N VAL A 144 12.62 -5.75 3.16
CA VAL A 144 12.88 -6.44 1.88
C VAL A 144 13.10 -7.94 2.11
N LYS A 145 13.82 -8.34 3.17
CA LYS A 145 13.93 -9.75 3.56
C LYS A 145 12.56 -10.37 3.84
N LYS A 146 11.72 -9.69 4.62
CA LYS A 146 10.35 -10.15 4.89
C LYS A 146 9.51 -10.25 3.61
N MET A 147 9.62 -9.33 2.67
CA MET A 147 8.93 -9.42 1.38
C MET A 147 9.30 -10.68 0.61
N TRP A 148 10.56 -11.11 0.67
CA TRP A 148 10.98 -12.38 0.10
C TRP A 148 10.47 -13.58 0.89
N ASP A 149 10.87 -13.69 2.16
CA ASP A 149 10.64 -14.87 2.99
C ASP A 149 9.14 -15.13 3.21
N THR A 150 8.39 -14.07 3.48
CA THR A 150 6.95 -14.21 3.74
C THR A 150 6.11 -13.97 2.49
N GLY A 151 6.53 -13.10 1.57
CA GLY A 151 5.72 -12.74 0.40
C GLY A 151 5.94 -13.66 -0.79
N VAL A 152 7.20 -13.98 -1.10
CA VAL A 152 7.54 -14.83 -2.26
C VAL A 152 7.53 -16.31 -1.88
N VAL A 153 8.12 -16.67 -0.75
CA VAL A 153 8.21 -18.08 -0.32
C VAL A 153 6.90 -18.53 0.35
N ALA A 154 6.36 -17.76 1.30
CA ALA A 154 5.15 -18.13 2.04
C ALA A 154 3.83 -17.55 1.50
N ASN A 155 3.87 -16.63 0.52
CA ASN A 155 2.68 -15.96 -0.06
C ASN A 155 1.76 -15.25 0.97
N ALA A 156 2.35 -14.72 2.04
CA ALA A 156 1.64 -14.16 3.18
C ALA A 156 2.28 -12.87 3.72
N TYR A 157 3.01 -12.11 2.90
CA TYR A 157 3.58 -10.83 3.37
C TYR A 157 2.46 -9.86 3.72
N GLN A 158 2.46 -9.34 4.96
CA GLN A 158 1.45 -8.39 5.42
C GLN A 158 2.05 -7.00 5.60
N PRO A 159 1.97 -6.13 4.57
CA PRO A 159 2.37 -4.73 4.73
C PRO A 159 1.40 -3.93 5.60
N THR A 160 0.16 -4.39 5.75
CA THR A 160 -0.85 -3.82 6.64
C THR A 160 -1.71 -4.94 7.18
N LEU A 161 -2.17 -4.80 8.43
CA LEU A 161 -3.03 -5.79 9.06
C LEU A 161 -4.26 -6.07 8.19
N GLY A 162 -4.50 -7.35 7.92
CA GLY A 162 -5.64 -7.80 7.11
C GLY A 162 -5.42 -7.80 5.60
N VAL A 163 -4.28 -7.32 5.09
CA VAL A 163 -3.91 -7.41 3.67
C VAL A 163 -2.67 -8.29 3.51
N THR A 164 -2.80 -9.38 2.76
CA THR A 164 -1.69 -10.27 2.41
C THR A 164 -1.27 -10.07 0.95
N TRP A 165 0.05 -10.07 0.73
CA TRP A 165 0.67 -10.02 -0.58
C TRP A 165 1.28 -11.37 -0.95
N ASN A 166 0.97 -11.81 -2.16
CA ASN A 166 1.64 -12.91 -2.82
C ASN A 166 2.86 -12.43 -3.64
N ALA A 167 3.60 -13.36 -4.24
CA ALA A 167 4.77 -13.06 -5.05
C ALA A 167 4.52 -12.03 -6.17
N ALA A 168 3.36 -12.09 -6.84
CA ALA A 168 3.02 -11.18 -7.93
C ALA A 168 2.76 -9.74 -7.44
N GLN A 169 2.12 -9.59 -6.27
CA GLN A 169 1.89 -8.28 -5.65
C GLN A 169 3.21 -7.67 -5.16
N VAL A 170 4.10 -8.49 -4.60
CA VAL A 170 5.46 -8.07 -4.26
C VAL A 170 6.21 -7.59 -5.50
N GLU A 171 6.17 -8.36 -6.60
CA GLU A 171 6.82 -7.95 -7.84
C GLU A 171 6.25 -6.64 -8.41
N THR A 172 4.92 -6.48 -8.38
CA THR A 172 4.26 -5.24 -8.83
C THR A 172 4.68 -4.04 -7.98
N TYR A 173 4.82 -4.23 -6.67
CA TYR A 173 5.32 -3.19 -5.78
C TYR A 173 6.79 -2.84 -6.08
N LEU A 174 7.63 -3.85 -6.32
CA LEU A 174 9.02 -3.64 -6.69
C LEU A 174 9.15 -2.88 -8.02
N ASP A 175 8.32 -3.19 -9.02
CA ASP A 175 8.27 -2.44 -10.29
C ASP A 175 7.83 -0.98 -10.11
N TYR A 176 7.00 -0.70 -9.11
CA TYR A 176 6.57 0.65 -8.79
C TYR A 176 7.71 1.50 -8.16
N VAL A 177 8.53 0.88 -7.30
CA VAL A 177 9.56 1.59 -6.53
C VAL A 177 10.93 1.62 -7.21
N LEU A 178 11.28 0.58 -7.96
CA LEU A 178 12.56 0.48 -8.66
C LEU A 178 12.60 1.34 -9.93
N LEU A 179 13.79 1.82 -10.25
CA LEU A 179 14.09 2.28 -11.61
C LEU A 179 14.14 1.08 -12.58
N PRO A 180 13.71 1.26 -13.83
CA PRO A 180 13.92 0.26 -14.87
C PRO A 180 15.41 0.01 -15.13
#